data_AF-A0A1I1T7I1-F1
#
_entry.id   AF-A0A1I1T7I1-F1
#
_cell.length_a   1.000
_cell.length_b   1.000
_cell.length_c   1.000
_cell.angle_alpha   90.00
_cell.angle_beta   90.00
_cell.angle_gamma   90.00
#
_symmetry.space_group_name_H-M   'P 1'
#
loop_
_entity.id
_entity.type
_entity.pdbx_description
1 polymer ?
#
loop_
_entity_poly.entity_id
_entity_poly.type
_entity_poly.pdbx_seq_one_letter_code
_entity_poly.pdbx_strand_id
1 'polypeptide(L)'
;MGYFVHLLKNWEKHSPLKMVKDIAEASFNIDALYHYRNDKKFFSDGSIRHFTTYIGNSIQNIDEDNGFTFEIEGLDPTFFALDFDKDFDYLVPGEKLCSLAYIDKLDKDAFELFYHFCYEYLKINTDEYIYLDSSTRPFSWEEMKKLSMYPYDKDWLLKDVI
;
A
#
# COMPACT_ATOMS: atom_id res chain seq x y z
N MET A 1 1.27 -15.35 11.90
CA MET A 1 0.99 -13.95 12.28
C MET A 1 1.38 -13.13 11.08
N GLY A 2 0.45 -12.41 10.46
CA GLY A 2 0.76 -11.60 9.28
C GLY A 2 1.27 -10.22 9.68
N TYR A 3 1.70 -9.46 8.68
CA TYR A 3 2.32 -8.15 8.83
C TYR A 3 1.36 -7.04 8.45
N PHE A 4 1.35 -5.95 9.23
CA PHE A 4 0.53 -4.77 8.95
C PHE A 4 1.34 -3.78 8.12
N VAL A 5 0.84 -3.45 6.93
CA VAL A 5 1.57 -2.61 5.97
C VAL A 5 0.75 -1.39 5.60
N HIS A 6 1.40 -0.24 5.62
CA HIS A 6 0.84 1.04 5.27
C HIS A 6 1.36 1.51 3.92
N LEU A 7 0.48 2.09 3.14
CA LEU A 7 0.80 2.96 2.03
C LEU A 7 0.65 4.40 2.51
N LEU A 8 1.78 5.06 2.72
CA LEU A 8 1.87 6.38 3.30
C LEU A 8 1.95 7.44 2.21
N LYS A 9 1.12 8.48 2.35
CA LYS A 9 1.09 9.61 1.42
C LYS A 9 0.60 10.88 2.10
N ASN A 10 0.74 12.00 1.41
CA ASN A 10 0.08 13.24 1.80
C ASN A 10 -1.43 13.17 1.51
N TRP A 11 -2.26 13.41 2.52
CA TRP A 11 -3.72 13.31 2.41
C TRP A 11 -4.30 14.30 1.41
N GLU A 12 -3.69 15.47 1.20
CA GLU A 12 -4.13 16.47 0.23
C GLU A 12 -4.05 15.94 -1.22
N LYS A 13 -3.19 14.95 -1.45
CA LYS A 13 -3.02 14.27 -2.73
C LYS A 13 -3.83 12.98 -2.82
N HIS A 14 -4.60 12.63 -1.79
CA HIS A 14 -5.36 11.40 -1.78
C HIS A 14 -6.58 11.45 -2.67
N SER A 15 -6.78 10.38 -3.41
CA SER A 15 -7.98 10.14 -4.19
C SER A 15 -8.19 8.63 -4.24
N PRO A 16 -9.29 8.11 -3.65
CA PRO A 16 -9.52 6.67 -3.65
C PRO A 16 -9.65 6.11 -5.08
N LEU A 17 -10.20 6.90 -6.02
CA LEU A 17 -10.28 6.52 -7.43
C LEU A 17 -8.91 6.48 -8.11
N LYS A 18 -8.03 7.45 -7.84
CA LYS A 18 -6.65 7.42 -8.36
C LYS A 18 -5.93 6.18 -7.84
N MET A 19 -6.08 5.87 -6.56
CA MET A 19 -5.45 4.72 -5.92
C MET A 19 -5.87 3.39 -6.55
N VAL A 20 -7.17 3.20 -6.83
CA VAL A 20 -7.65 2.03 -7.63
C VAL A 20 -6.90 1.91 -8.95
N LYS A 21 -6.77 3.02 -9.67
CA LYS A 21 -6.11 3.04 -10.97
C LYS A 21 -4.62 2.68 -10.84
N ASP A 22 -3.93 3.31 -9.90
CA ASP A 22 -2.48 3.11 -9.71
C ASP A 22 -2.18 1.67 -9.24
N ILE A 23 -3.01 1.12 -8.35
CA ILE A 23 -2.89 -0.27 -7.89
C ILE A 23 -3.14 -1.23 -9.05
N ALA A 24 -4.17 -0.99 -9.86
CA ALA A 24 -4.46 -1.81 -11.03
C ALA A 24 -3.33 -1.76 -12.07
N GLU A 25 -2.75 -0.58 -12.30
CA GLU A 25 -1.62 -0.38 -13.22
C GLU A 25 -0.35 -1.09 -12.71
N ALA A 26 -0.01 -0.94 -11.43
CA ALA A 26 1.13 -1.63 -10.81
C ALA A 26 0.95 -3.16 -10.86
N SER A 27 -0.26 -3.66 -10.58
CA SER A 27 -0.58 -5.09 -10.64
C SER A 27 -0.48 -5.62 -12.08
N PHE A 28 -0.95 -4.84 -13.06
CA PHE A 28 -0.85 -5.19 -14.47
C PHE A 28 0.62 -5.30 -14.93
N ASN A 29 1.48 -4.38 -14.51
CA ASN A 29 2.89 -4.37 -14.90
C ASN A 29 3.71 -5.58 -14.38
N ILE A 30 3.21 -6.28 -13.38
CA ILE A 30 3.86 -7.47 -12.79
C ILE A 30 3.13 -8.78 -13.13
N ASP A 31 2.20 -8.73 -14.10
CA ASP A 31 1.35 -9.85 -14.49
C ASP A 31 0.54 -10.47 -13.32
N ALA A 32 0.21 -9.66 -12.31
CA ALA A 32 -0.59 -10.09 -11.17
C ALA A 32 -2.10 -10.00 -11.46
N LEU A 33 -2.87 -10.88 -10.82
CA LEU A 33 -4.32 -10.75 -10.74
C LEU A 33 -4.65 -9.49 -9.94
N TYR A 34 -5.43 -8.61 -10.53
CA TYR A 34 -6.11 -7.52 -9.84
C TYR A 34 -7.62 -7.82 -9.74
N HIS A 35 -8.16 -7.88 -8.53
CA HIS A 35 -9.57 -8.14 -8.30
C HIS A 35 -10.20 -7.07 -7.40
N TYR A 36 -11.04 -6.24 -8.01
CA TYR A 36 -11.84 -5.26 -7.31
C TYR A 36 -13.07 -5.92 -6.66
N ARG A 37 -13.14 -5.91 -5.33
CA ARG A 37 -14.32 -6.36 -4.59
C ARG A 37 -15.27 -5.16 -4.55
N ASN A 38 -16.44 -5.27 -5.17
CA ASN A 38 -17.40 -4.16 -5.24
C ASN A 38 -18.12 -3.95 -3.88
N ASP A 39 -17.35 -3.62 -2.84
CA ASP A 39 -17.75 -3.52 -1.43
C ASP A 39 -17.72 -2.08 -0.89
N LYS A 40 -17.82 -1.10 -1.81
CA LYS A 40 -17.80 0.32 -1.50
C LYS A 40 -18.78 0.70 -0.39
N LYS A 41 -18.23 1.37 0.60
CA LYS A 41 -18.96 2.13 1.62
C LYS A 41 -18.83 3.61 1.27
N PHE A 42 -19.85 4.37 1.60
CA PHE A 42 -19.93 5.81 1.31
C PHE A 42 -20.17 6.59 2.59
N PHE A 43 -19.70 7.84 2.62
CA PHE A 43 -20.11 8.83 3.60
C PHE A 43 -21.55 9.31 3.31
N SER A 44 -22.13 10.08 4.23
CA SER A 44 -23.49 10.62 4.08
C SER A 44 -23.62 11.61 2.91
N ASP A 45 -22.52 12.24 2.48
CA ASP A 45 -22.46 13.12 1.32
C ASP A 45 -22.30 12.38 -0.02
N GLY A 46 -22.21 11.05 0.02
CA GLY A 46 -22.05 10.20 -1.16
C GLY A 46 -20.61 10.02 -1.64
N SER A 47 -19.62 10.62 -0.99
CA SER A 47 -18.20 10.38 -1.27
C SER A 47 -17.78 8.97 -0.80
N ILE A 48 -16.77 8.39 -1.45
CA ILE A 48 -16.26 7.05 -1.10
C ILE A 48 -15.66 7.11 0.30
N ARG A 49 -16.13 6.24 1.18
CA ARG A 49 -15.57 6.06 2.52
C ARG A 49 -14.54 4.95 2.57
N HIS A 50 -14.81 3.82 1.91
CA HIS A 50 -13.96 2.65 2.06
C HIS A 50 -14.28 1.61 0.99
N PHE A 51 -13.30 0.86 0.54
CA PHE A 51 -13.46 -0.36 -0.27
C PHE A 51 -12.18 -1.18 -0.25
N THR A 52 -12.24 -2.40 -0.79
CA THR A 52 -11.08 -3.28 -0.87
C THR A 52 -10.70 -3.67 -2.29
N THR A 53 -9.43 -4.00 -2.48
CA THR A 53 -8.94 -4.63 -3.70
C THR A 53 -7.95 -5.73 -3.37
N TYR A 54 -8.05 -6.85 -4.08
CA TYR A 54 -7.19 -8.01 -3.91
C TYR A 54 -6.16 -8.08 -5.05
N ILE A 55 -4.94 -8.47 -4.70
CA ILE A 55 -3.84 -8.73 -5.63
C ILE A 55 -3.31 -10.14 -5.36
N GLY A 56 -3.15 -10.94 -6.41
CA GLY A 56 -2.73 -12.35 -6.31
C GLY A 56 -2.04 -12.85 -7.57
N ASN A 57 -1.69 -14.14 -7.60
CA ASN A 57 -1.08 -14.79 -8.76
C ASN A 57 -2.11 -15.51 -9.65
N SER A 58 -3.28 -15.91 -9.13
CA SER A 58 -4.24 -16.68 -9.93
C SER A 58 -5.69 -16.51 -9.50
N ILE A 59 -6.61 -16.71 -10.45
CA ILE A 59 -8.07 -16.65 -10.23
C ILE A 59 -8.60 -17.94 -9.57
N GLN A 60 -7.84 -19.03 -9.62
CA GLN A 60 -8.40 -20.37 -9.40
C GLN A 60 -8.75 -20.66 -7.93
N ASN A 61 -8.06 -20.05 -6.96
CA ASN A 61 -8.40 -20.13 -5.53
C ASN A 61 -7.85 -18.88 -4.80
N ILE A 62 -8.62 -17.79 -4.76
CA ILE A 62 -8.24 -16.56 -4.03
C ILE A 62 -7.89 -16.86 -2.55
N ASP A 63 -8.54 -17.86 -1.95
CA ASP A 63 -8.31 -18.26 -0.55
C ASP A 63 -7.05 -19.11 -0.32
N GLU A 64 -6.46 -19.68 -1.38
CA GLU A 64 -5.22 -20.47 -1.34
C GLU A 64 -4.05 -19.78 -2.05
N ASP A 65 -4.30 -18.60 -2.64
CA ASP A 65 -3.32 -17.84 -3.39
C ASP A 65 -2.52 -16.93 -2.45
N ASN A 66 -1.22 -16.81 -2.74
CA ASN A 66 -0.25 -16.02 -2.00
C ASN A 66 -0.40 -14.52 -2.31
N GLY A 67 -1.63 -14.01 -2.16
CA GLY A 67 -2.01 -12.64 -2.44
C GLY A 67 -2.17 -11.78 -1.19
N PHE A 68 -2.65 -10.56 -1.38
CA PHE A 68 -2.94 -9.62 -0.31
C PHE A 68 -4.10 -8.71 -0.69
N THR A 69 -4.78 -8.18 0.32
CA THR A 69 -5.90 -7.24 0.16
C THR A 69 -5.49 -5.88 0.67
N PHE A 70 -5.66 -4.86 -0.16
CA PHE A 70 -5.64 -3.47 0.29
C PHE A 70 -7.01 -3.07 0.79
N GLU A 71 -7.04 -2.54 2.00
CA GLU A 71 -8.11 -1.70 2.53
C GLU A 71 -7.81 -0.26 2.10
N ILE A 72 -8.76 0.41 1.45
CA ILE A 72 -8.57 1.77 0.92
C ILE A 72 -9.64 2.67 1.50
N GLU A 73 -9.20 3.71 2.20
CA GLU A 73 -10.04 4.66 2.91
C GLU A 73 -10.32 5.91 2.07
N GLY A 74 -11.46 6.53 2.34
CA GLY A 74 -11.83 7.86 1.88
C GLY A 74 -11.18 8.95 2.74
N LEU A 75 -11.36 10.19 2.32
CA LEU A 75 -11.01 11.34 3.17
C LEU A 75 -12.22 11.67 4.04
N ASP A 76 -12.08 11.54 5.36
CA ASP A 76 -12.99 12.16 6.33
C ASP A 76 -12.40 13.51 6.79
N PRO A 77 -12.94 14.65 6.36
CA PRO A 77 -12.42 15.97 6.74
C PRO A 77 -12.35 16.19 8.26
N THR A 78 -13.18 15.50 9.04
CA THR A 78 -13.18 15.62 10.50
C THR A 78 -11.96 14.96 11.14
N PHE A 79 -11.39 13.94 10.50
CA PHE A 79 -10.19 13.24 10.97
C PHE A 79 -8.95 14.15 10.88
N PHE A 80 -8.79 14.84 9.75
CA PHE A 80 -7.66 15.76 9.50
C PHE A 80 -7.77 17.06 10.29
N ALA A 81 -9.00 17.54 10.55
CA ALA A 81 -9.23 18.73 11.38
C ALA A 81 -8.80 18.56 12.84
N LEU A 82 -8.60 17.32 13.30
CA LEU A 82 -8.20 16.96 14.65
C LEU A 82 -6.74 16.52 14.76
N ASP A 83 -5.94 16.70 13.70
CA ASP A 83 -4.52 16.32 13.63
C ASP A 83 -4.25 14.81 13.84
N PHE A 84 -5.26 13.95 13.63
CA PHE A 84 -5.08 12.48 13.68
C PHE A 84 -4.32 11.93 12.46
N ASP A 85 -3.98 12.78 11.51
CA ASP A 85 -3.17 12.45 10.33
C ASP A 85 -1.66 12.50 10.58
N LYS A 86 -1.22 12.91 11.78
CA LYS A 86 0.20 13.12 12.09
C LYS A 86 0.93 11.90 12.63
N ASP A 87 0.24 10.77 12.74
CA ASP A 87 0.79 9.55 13.35
C ASP A 87 2.02 9.02 12.62
N PHE A 88 2.25 9.39 11.34
CA PHE A 88 3.40 8.92 10.56
C PHE A 88 4.41 10.02 10.17
N ASP A 89 4.19 11.27 10.58
CA ASP A 89 5.06 12.41 10.24
C ASP A 89 6.51 12.23 10.76
N TYR A 90 6.68 11.44 11.82
CA TYR A 90 7.99 11.15 12.40
C TYR A 90 8.88 10.29 11.48
N LEU A 91 8.28 9.56 10.52
CA LEU A 91 9.01 8.68 9.60
C LEU A 91 9.77 9.45 8.52
N VAL A 92 9.21 10.57 8.05
CA VAL A 92 9.83 11.42 7.02
C VAL A 92 9.72 12.89 7.43
N PRO A 93 10.79 13.48 8.02
CA PRO A 93 10.74 14.84 8.53
C PRO A 93 10.34 15.87 7.47
N GLY A 94 9.27 16.62 7.75
CA GLY A 94 8.76 17.69 6.87
C GLY A 94 7.62 17.24 5.95
N GLU A 95 7.36 15.94 5.86
CA GLU A 95 6.17 15.40 5.20
C GLU A 95 5.00 15.31 6.19
N LYS A 96 3.77 15.37 5.65
CA LYS A 96 2.54 15.11 6.38
C LYS A 96 1.97 13.79 5.88
N LEU A 97 2.26 12.69 6.56
CA LEU A 97 2.02 11.34 6.07
C LEU A 97 0.84 10.70 6.78
N CYS A 98 -0.09 10.17 5.99
CA CYS A 98 -1.23 9.41 6.48
C CYS A 98 -1.29 8.04 5.81
N SER A 99 -1.88 7.07 6.50
CA SER A 99 -2.21 5.77 5.92
C SER A 99 -3.67 5.76 5.48
N LEU A 100 -3.89 5.95 4.18
CA LEU A 100 -5.23 5.89 3.56
C LEU A 100 -5.38 4.68 2.63
N ALA A 101 -4.33 3.86 2.54
CA ALA A 101 -4.43 2.46 2.17
C ALA A 101 -3.48 1.62 3.01
N TYR A 102 -3.91 0.41 3.33
CA TYR A 102 -3.14 -0.50 4.17
C TYR A 102 -3.52 -1.96 3.89
N ILE A 103 -2.67 -2.88 4.37
CA ILE A 103 -2.89 -4.32 4.33
C ILE A 103 -2.89 -4.79 5.79
N ASP A 104 -4.06 -5.26 6.26
CA ASP A 104 -4.25 -5.78 7.62
C ASP A 104 -3.33 -6.97 7.94
N LYS A 105 -3.11 -7.83 6.93
CA LYS A 105 -2.41 -9.10 7.09
C LYS A 105 -1.69 -9.48 5.80
N LEU A 106 -0.42 -9.08 5.67
CA LEU A 106 0.48 -9.58 4.64
C LEU A 106 1.15 -10.86 5.15
N ASP A 107 0.91 -11.99 4.48
CA ASP A 107 1.57 -13.27 4.78
C ASP A 107 2.93 -13.38 4.06
N LYS A 108 3.88 -14.11 4.65
CA LYS A 108 5.26 -14.23 4.10
C LYS A 108 5.30 -14.80 2.69
N ASP A 109 4.37 -15.70 2.38
CA ASP A 109 4.31 -16.32 1.06
C ASP A 109 3.96 -15.29 -0.04
N ALA A 110 3.38 -14.14 0.32
CA ALA A 110 3.06 -13.04 -0.59
C ALA A 110 4.19 -11.99 -0.72
N PHE A 111 5.33 -12.15 -0.03
CA PHE A 111 6.38 -11.12 0.03
C PHE A 111 7.06 -10.86 -1.32
N GLU A 112 7.15 -11.86 -2.20
CA GLU A 112 7.74 -11.70 -3.53
C GLU A 112 6.79 -10.93 -4.45
N LEU A 113 5.51 -11.33 -4.47
CA LEU A 113 4.47 -10.59 -5.19
C LEU A 113 4.38 -9.14 -4.69
N PHE A 114 4.40 -8.95 -3.38
CA PHE A 114 4.36 -7.63 -2.76
C PHE A 114 5.60 -6.79 -3.08
N TYR A 115 6.78 -7.40 -3.18
CA TYR A 115 8.00 -6.71 -3.60
C TYR A 115 7.87 -6.13 -5.01
N HIS A 116 7.44 -6.95 -5.97
CA HIS A 116 7.25 -6.52 -7.34
C HIS A 116 6.16 -5.44 -7.45
N PHE A 117 5.07 -5.61 -6.70
CA PHE A 117 4.03 -4.60 -6.59
C PHE A 117 4.57 -3.26 -6.06
N CYS A 118 5.32 -3.27 -4.94
CA CYS A 118 5.90 -2.07 -4.36
C CYS A 118 6.78 -1.32 -5.37
N TYR A 119 7.57 -2.06 -6.13
CA TYR A 119 8.45 -1.48 -7.14
C TYR A 119 7.67 -0.72 -8.22
N GLU A 120 6.67 -1.36 -8.85
CA GLU A 120 5.88 -0.71 -9.90
C GLU A 120 4.96 0.38 -9.35
N TYR A 121 4.40 0.20 -8.15
CA TYR A 121 3.56 1.20 -7.51
C TYR A 121 4.33 2.49 -7.19
N LEU A 122 5.50 2.39 -6.56
CA LEU A 122 6.31 3.56 -6.18
C LEU A 122 6.99 4.23 -7.38
N LYS A 123 7.18 3.49 -8.48
CA LYS A 123 7.59 4.07 -9.77
C LYS A 123 6.52 5.00 -10.37
N ILE A 124 5.24 4.70 -10.13
CA ILE A 124 4.10 5.55 -10.53
C ILE A 124 3.90 6.68 -9.53
N ASN A 125 4.06 6.40 -8.23
CA ASN A 125 3.81 7.31 -7.12
C ASN A 125 5.10 7.61 -6.34
N THR A 126 6.00 8.37 -6.95
CA THR A 126 7.38 8.57 -6.46
C THR A 126 7.49 9.38 -5.16
N ASP A 127 6.43 10.07 -4.76
CA ASP A 127 6.31 10.87 -3.54
C ASP A 127 5.54 10.14 -2.41
N GLU A 128 5.24 8.86 -2.61
CA GLU A 128 4.59 8.01 -1.62
C GLU A 128 5.58 7.00 -1.03
N TYR A 129 5.17 6.32 0.03
CA TYR A 129 6.02 5.38 0.75
C TYR A 129 5.27 4.12 1.17
N ILE A 130 5.99 3.02 1.29
CA ILE A 130 5.50 1.77 1.88
C ILE A 130 6.12 1.60 3.26
N TYR A 131 5.32 1.43 4.29
CA TYR A 131 5.82 1.27 5.65
C TYR A 131 5.27 -0.01 6.27
N LEU A 132 6.18 -0.85 6.77
CA LEU A 132 5.81 -2.00 7.58
C LEU A 132 5.87 -1.58 9.06
N ASP A 133 4.84 -1.87 9.84
CA ASP A 133 4.73 -1.42 11.24
C ASP A 133 5.87 -1.90 12.17
N SER A 134 6.58 -2.95 11.78
CA SER A 134 7.76 -3.47 12.48
C SER A 134 9.10 -3.00 11.91
N SER A 135 9.09 -2.12 10.91
CA SER A 135 10.29 -1.54 10.29
C SER A 135 10.68 -0.25 11.00
N THR A 136 11.97 0.07 11.01
CA THR A 136 12.48 1.35 11.51
C THR A 136 12.27 2.51 10.53
N ARG A 137 12.01 2.22 9.26
CA ARG A 137 11.88 3.23 8.20
C ARG A 137 10.91 2.81 7.09
N PRO A 138 10.30 3.77 6.38
CA PRO A 138 9.50 3.49 5.20
C PRO A 138 10.38 3.25 3.96
N PHE A 139 9.84 2.59 2.94
CA PHE A 139 10.44 2.40 1.62
C PHE A 139 9.88 3.43 0.64
N SER A 140 10.78 4.28 0.13
CA SER A 140 10.56 5.20 -0.96
C SER A 140 10.88 4.57 -2.32
N TRP A 141 10.54 5.28 -3.40
CA TRP A 141 10.95 4.88 -4.76
C TRP A 141 12.48 4.67 -4.88
N GLU A 142 13.28 5.59 -4.34
CA GLU A 142 14.75 5.48 -4.41
C GLU A 142 15.29 4.27 -3.64
N GLU A 143 14.61 3.85 -2.57
CA GLU A 143 14.97 2.62 -1.85
C GLU A 143 14.58 1.38 -2.64
N MET A 144 13.38 1.33 -3.22
CA MET A 144 12.98 0.22 -4.08
C MET A 144 13.90 0.07 -5.29
N LYS A 145 14.33 1.19 -5.88
CA LYS A 145 15.29 1.22 -6.97
C LYS A 145 16.67 0.71 -6.57
N LYS A 146 17.13 0.97 -5.35
CA LYS A 146 18.38 0.38 -4.82
C LYS A 146 18.22 -1.11 -4.57
N LEU A 147 17.10 -1.53 -3.97
CA LEU A 147 16.81 -2.94 -3.71
C LEU A 147 16.76 -3.74 -5.01
N SER A 148 16.20 -3.19 -6.10
CA SER A 148 16.13 -3.87 -7.39
C SER A 148 17.47 -4.08 -8.10
N MET A 149 18.56 -3.51 -7.60
CA MET A 149 19.91 -3.75 -8.13
C MET A 149 20.51 -5.08 -7.65
N TYR A 150 19.88 -5.71 -6.67
CA TYR A 150 20.32 -6.97 -6.07
C TYR A 150 19.31 -8.09 -6.38
N PRO A 151 19.72 -9.37 -6.32
CA PRO A 151 18.78 -10.49 -6.38
C PRO A 151 17.70 -10.37 -5.29
N TYR A 152 16.50 -10.88 -5.60
CA TYR A 152 15.39 -10.89 -4.65
C TYR A 152 15.81 -11.55 -3.32
N ASP A 153 15.37 -10.93 -2.23
CA ASP A 153 15.65 -11.33 -0.87
C ASP A 153 14.34 -11.53 -0.13
N LYS A 154 14.07 -12.77 0.30
CA LYS A 154 12.82 -13.12 1.01
C LYS A 154 12.59 -12.34 2.31
N ASP A 155 13.64 -11.77 2.87
CA ASP A 155 13.57 -11.02 4.12
C ASP A 155 13.69 -9.49 3.87
N TRP A 156 13.59 -9.03 2.61
CA TRP A 156 13.77 -7.62 2.22
C TRP A 156 12.96 -6.63 3.05
N LEU A 157 11.70 -6.98 3.34
CA LEU A 157 10.76 -6.12 4.07
C LEU A 157 11.08 -6.05 5.58
N LEU A 158 11.85 -7.01 6.10
CA LEU A 158 12.20 -7.12 7.52
C LEU A 158 13.61 -6.60 7.82
N LYS A 159 14.35 -6.20 6.80
CA LYS A 159 15.72 -5.70 6.97
C LYS A 159 15.69 -4.21 7.24
N ASP A 160 16.39 -3.80 8.29
CA ASP A 160 16.94 -2.47 8.37
C ASP A 160 17.98 -2.37 7.25
N VAL A 161 17.57 -1.87 6.08
CA VAL A 161 18.46 -1.71 4.92
C VAL A 161 19.57 -0.75 5.34
N ILE A 162 20.80 -1.25 5.46
CA ILE A 162 21.98 -0.47 5.91
C ILE A 162 22.36 0.59 4.87
#